data_AF-A0A381YCP8-F1
#
_entry.id   AF-A0A381YCP8-F1
#
_cell.length_a   1.000
_cell.length_b   1.000
_cell.length_c   1.000
_cell.angle_alpha   90.00
_cell.angle_beta   90.00
_cell.angle_gamma   90.00
#
_symmetry.space_group_name_H-M   'P 1'
#
loop_
_entity.id
_entity.type
_entity.pdbx_description
1 polymer ?
#
loop_
_entity_poly.entity_id
_entity_poly.type
_entity_poly.pdbx_seq_one_letter_code
_entity_poly.pdbx_strand_id
1 'polypeptide(L)'
;MHTEKYFILIICFFIWTCSQDDGPEDCLGVAGGTAELDSCGACDDDPANDCTQDCAGIWGGGALLDDCGTCDEDPSNDCTEDCAGVPGGNAVLDSCGVCDDDPTNDCTQDCLGIWGGNDICGCTDPEAINFNELATFDDGSCQYDIGELNVQWVKTYDDIGDESWCVRQVSDGGFIIAGASNYTGLLIKTDSDGEAEWHQTYENSTALYSARETSDGGFIAVGYYECDTLPGCYPDIYLLKTDGSGTIDWEKYDGTSDNNDWARDVIQTQDDFVVTGTWNDNGNNSKAMLRKYSSTGVLIWDEIYSSSAANEINSMLETADGDFILAGYTGTQHGDYKALLIKTDPNGQQIWKKNIQSIGSTELYAVCESPNGGYIGAGYCNSWRSNYLVERNANGGGVWNDCHVVEPSVSGYYDITPSSNGGYYLIDDNSVFTWVNAQGEIIFSQDIEYANMSIMELDGGDIVVGGYGFIDGNSGGTPVLMRLSFSNQ
;
A
#
# COMPACT_ATOMS: atom_id res chain seq x y z
N MET A 1 -78.51 16.58 -91.45
CA MET A 1 -77.17 16.55 -90.82
C MET A 1 -76.25 15.81 -91.77
N HIS A 2 -75.37 16.57 -92.40
CA HIS A 2 -74.42 16.19 -93.44
C HIS A 2 -73.23 15.42 -92.84
N THR A 3 -72.76 14.37 -93.52
CA THR A 3 -71.43 14.33 -94.17
C THR A 3 -71.30 13.11 -95.09
N GLU A 4 -70.70 13.34 -96.25
CA GLU A 4 -70.59 12.52 -97.48
C GLU A 4 -69.42 11.51 -97.40
N LYS A 5 -69.53 10.27 -97.92
CA LYS A 5 -69.07 9.71 -99.25
C LYS A 5 -67.60 10.03 -99.62
N TYR A 6 -66.72 9.16 -100.18
CA TYR A 6 -66.83 8.09 -101.20
C TYR A 6 -65.65 7.08 -101.18
N PHE A 7 -65.93 5.89 -101.74
CA PHE A 7 -65.13 4.87 -102.45
C PHE A 7 -63.66 5.15 -102.89
N ILE A 8 -62.82 4.09 -102.92
CA ILE A 8 -62.28 3.44 -104.15
C ILE A 8 -61.53 2.14 -103.82
N LEU A 9 -61.80 1.11 -104.64
CA LEU A 9 -61.20 -0.22 -104.71
C LEU A 9 -60.12 -0.21 -105.81
N ILE A 10 -58.91 -0.70 -105.54
CA ILE A 10 -57.93 -1.05 -106.60
C ILE A 10 -57.35 -2.43 -106.31
N ILE A 11 -57.71 -3.38 -107.16
CA ILE A 11 -57.08 -4.69 -107.32
C ILE A 11 -56.12 -4.56 -108.51
N CYS A 12 -54.86 -4.95 -108.34
CA CYS A 12 -53.92 -5.15 -109.46
C CYS A 12 -53.16 -6.47 -109.24
N PHE A 13 -53.46 -7.44 -110.10
CA PHE A 13 -52.69 -8.65 -110.36
C PHE A 13 -51.46 -8.28 -111.19
N PHE A 14 -50.25 -8.70 -110.80
CA PHE A 14 -49.14 -8.87 -111.74
C PHE A 14 -48.25 -10.08 -111.35
N ILE A 15 -48.49 -11.17 -112.08
CA ILE A 15 -47.57 -12.04 -112.80
C ILE A 15 -46.16 -12.27 -112.21
N TRP A 16 -45.91 -13.56 -111.98
CA TRP A 16 -44.67 -14.24 -111.61
C TRP A 16 -43.59 -14.16 -112.70
N THR A 17 -42.34 -13.90 -112.32
CA THR A 17 -41.15 -14.39 -113.03
C THR A 17 -40.11 -14.85 -112.01
N CYS A 18 -39.64 -16.09 -112.16
CA CYS A 18 -38.65 -16.76 -111.31
C CYS A 18 -37.29 -16.72 -112.02
N SER A 19 -36.20 -16.43 -111.29
CA SER A 19 -34.84 -16.79 -111.72
C SER A 19 -33.88 -16.98 -110.53
N GLN A 20 -33.53 -18.26 -110.34
CA GLN A 20 -32.27 -18.86 -109.83
C GLN A 20 -31.95 -18.87 -108.32
N ASP A 21 -31.60 -20.10 -107.89
CA ASP A 21 -31.20 -20.57 -106.56
C ASP A 21 -29.86 -19.97 -106.09
N ASP A 22 -29.85 -19.41 -104.88
CA ASP A 22 -28.67 -19.31 -104.02
C ASP A 22 -28.98 -20.11 -102.73
N GLY A 23 -28.01 -20.91 -102.25
CA GLY A 23 -28.16 -21.82 -101.09
C GLY A 23 -28.39 -21.10 -99.75
N PRO A 24 -28.65 -21.83 -98.64
CA PRO A 24 -28.95 -21.22 -97.35
C PRO A 24 -27.78 -20.33 -96.89
N GLU A 25 -28.13 -19.12 -96.46
CA GLU A 25 -27.21 -18.16 -95.84
C GLU A 25 -26.91 -18.57 -94.39
N ASP A 26 -25.68 -18.29 -93.92
CA ASP A 26 -25.32 -18.37 -92.50
C ASP A 26 -25.95 -17.23 -91.69
N CYS A 27 -25.74 -17.18 -90.37
CA CYS A 27 -26.42 -16.16 -89.54
C CYS A 27 -25.96 -14.71 -89.84
N LEU A 28 -24.88 -14.51 -90.61
CA LEU A 28 -24.41 -13.20 -91.10
C LEU A 28 -24.96 -12.84 -92.49
N GLY A 29 -25.81 -13.70 -93.08
CA GLY A 29 -26.38 -13.47 -94.40
C GLY A 29 -25.42 -13.82 -95.55
N VAL A 30 -24.41 -14.67 -95.30
CA VAL A 30 -23.45 -15.09 -96.32
C VAL A 30 -23.83 -16.48 -96.84
N ALA A 31 -24.16 -16.58 -98.13
CA ALA A 31 -24.50 -17.84 -98.78
C ALA A 31 -23.34 -18.84 -98.68
N GLY A 32 -23.55 -19.95 -97.96
CA GLY A 32 -22.55 -21.00 -97.72
C GLY A 32 -21.47 -20.68 -96.68
N GLY A 33 -21.67 -19.66 -95.82
CA GLY A 33 -20.78 -19.38 -94.70
C GLY A 33 -20.93 -20.35 -93.52
N THR A 34 -20.06 -20.24 -92.52
CA THR A 34 -19.96 -21.16 -91.36
C THR A 34 -20.36 -20.52 -90.04
N ALA A 35 -20.77 -19.24 -90.01
CA ALA A 35 -21.15 -18.57 -88.78
C ALA A 35 -22.49 -19.12 -88.25
N GLU A 36 -22.50 -19.50 -86.97
CA GLU A 36 -23.70 -19.99 -86.27
C GLU A 36 -24.12 -19.00 -85.20
N LEU A 37 -25.44 -18.89 -84.97
CA LEU A 37 -25.96 -18.05 -83.90
C LEU A 37 -25.81 -18.80 -82.58
N ASP A 38 -24.97 -18.30 -81.69
CA ASP A 38 -24.82 -18.87 -80.35
C ASP A 38 -26.06 -18.61 -79.47
N SER A 39 -26.09 -19.22 -78.29
CA SER A 39 -27.26 -19.12 -77.40
C SER A 39 -27.41 -17.77 -76.69
N CYS A 40 -26.44 -16.86 -76.82
CA CYS A 40 -26.51 -15.46 -76.35
C CYS A 40 -26.74 -14.46 -77.50
N GLY A 41 -26.88 -14.95 -78.73
CA GLY A 41 -27.24 -14.15 -79.90
C GLY A 41 -26.05 -13.49 -80.61
N ALA A 42 -24.81 -13.89 -80.30
CA ALA A 42 -23.67 -13.58 -81.14
C ALA A 42 -23.63 -14.54 -82.33
N CYS A 43 -23.20 -14.05 -83.47
CA CYS A 43 -23.22 -14.79 -84.72
C CYS A 43 -21.84 -14.71 -85.33
N ASP A 44 -21.03 -15.72 -85.06
CA ASP A 44 -19.66 -15.88 -85.55
C ASP A 44 -19.28 -17.37 -85.63
N ASP A 45 -18.01 -17.66 -85.92
CA ASP A 45 -17.46 -19.01 -86.04
C ASP A 45 -16.34 -19.29 -85.01
N ASP A 46 -16.27 -18.52 -83.91
CA ASP A 46 -15.27 -18.64 -82.85
C ASP A 46 -15.82 -19.32 -81.59
N PRO A 47 -15.70 -20.65 -81.45
CA PRO A 47 -16.23 -21.37 -80.30
C PRO A 47 -15.55 -21.01 -78.95
N ALA A 48 -14.50 -20.19 -78.96
CA ALA A 48 -13.85 -19.72 -77.73
C ALA A 48 -14.60 -18.57 -77.06
N ASN A 49 -15.49 -17.87 -77.78
CA ASN A 49 -16.30 -16.78 -77.25
C ASN A 49 -17.76 -17.18 -76.99
N ASP A 50 -18.15 -18.40 -77.37
CA ASP A 50 -19.43 -19.02 -77.03
C ASP A 50 -19.69 -18.86 -75.52
N CYS A 51 -20.76 -18.16 -75.17
CA CYS A 51 -21.16 -18.03 -73.78
C CYS A 51 -21.49 -19.40 -73.17
N THR A 52 -21.18 -19.57 -71.89
CA THR A 52 -21.62 -20.72 -71.08
C THR A 52 -22.85 -20.36 -70.26
N GLN A 53 -23.61 -21.35 -69.82
CA GLN A 53 -24.70 -21.13 -68.85
C GLN A 53 -24.12 -20.84 -67.47
N ASP A 54 -24.72 -19.86 -66.78
CA ASP A 54 -24.57 -19.70 -65.34
C ASP A 54 -25.29 -20.83 -64.58
N CYS A 55 -25.20 -20.85 -63.24
CA CYS A 55 -25.83 -21.89 -62.44
C CYS A 55 -27.38 -21.89 -62.51
N ALA A 56 -28.01 -20.82 -63.04
CA ALA A 56 -29.45 -20.69 -63.23
C ALA A 56 -29.88 -21.12 -64.65
N GLY A 57 -28.94 -21.56 -65.49
CA GLY A 57 -29.19 -22.00 -66.85
C GLY A 57 -29.32 -20.85 -67.85
N ILE A 58 -28.93 -19.62 -67.48
CA ILE A 58 -28.97 -18.45 -68.36
C ILE A 58 -27.63 -18.35 -69.10
N TRP A 59 -27.69 -18.38 -70.42
CA TRP A 59 -26.52 -18.23 -71.28
C TRP A 59 -25.93 -16.82 -71.15
N GLY A 60 -24.67 -16.72 -70.70
CA GLY A 60 -23.97 -15.46 -70.48
C GLY A 60 -24.35 -14.71 -69.19
N GLY A 61 -25.06 -15.35 -68.25
CA GLY A 61 -25.36 -14.79 -66.93
C GLY A 61 -24.16 -14.81 -65.96
N GLY A 62 -24.22 -14.04 -64.88
CA GLY A 62 -23.13 -13.89 -63.90
C GLY A 62 -23.33 -14.67 -62.60
N ALA A 63 -24.45 -15.39 -62.44
CA ALA A 63 -24.77 -16.10 -61.21
C ALA A 63 -23.80 -17.26 -60.94
N LEU A 64 -23.31 -17.35 -59.71
CA LEU A 64 -22.43 -18.42 -59.26
C LEU A 64 -23.13 -19.27 -58.20
N LEU A 65 -22.82 -20.57 -58.21
CA LEU A 65 -23.31 -21.48 -57.19
C LEU A 65 -22.45 -21.28 -55.95
N ASP A 66 -23.03 -20.77 -54.87
CA ASP A 66 -22.35 -20.63 -53.58
C ASP A 66 -22.17 -21.99 -52.88
N ASP A 67 -21.38 -22.01 -51.80
CA ASP A 67 -21.08 -23.23 -51.03
C ASP A 67 -22.30 -23.79 -50.27
N CYS A 68 -23.42 -23.07 -50.20
CA CYS A 68 -24.72 -23.52 -49.68
C CYS A 68 -25.69 -23.99 -50.79
N GLY A 69 -25.26 -23.97 -52.06
CA GLY A 69 -26.03 -24.43 -53.19
C GLY A 69 -27.08 -23.44 -53.70
N THR A 70 -27.01 -22.16 -53.29
CA THR A 70 -27.80 -21.08 -53.88
C THR A 70 -27.09 -20.54 -55.11
N CYS A 71 -27.86 -20.28 -56.15
CA CYS A 71 -27.34 -19.75 -57.40
C CYS A 71 -27.82 -18.31 -57.57
N ASP A 72 -26.98 -17.34 -57.26
CA ASP A 72 -27.25 -15.92 -57.48
C ASP A 72 -25.95 -15.09 -57.65
N GLU A 73 -26.09 -13.76 -57.66
CA GLU A 73 -24.99 -12.79 -57.81
C GLU A 73 -24.77 -11.95 -56.53
N ASP A 74 -25.37 -12.32 -55.40
CA ASP A 74 -25.38 -11.55 -54.16
C ASP A 74 -24.35 -12.07 -53.13
N PRO A 75 -23.11 -11.55 -53.11
CA PRO A 75 -22.08 -12.04 -52.21
C PRO A 75 -22.35 -11.78 -50.71
N SER A 76 -23.47 -11.13 -50.37
CA SER A 76 -23.86 -10.89 -48.97
C SER A 76 -24.61 -12.06 -48.33
N ASN A 77 -25.14 -12.98 -49.13
CA ASN A 77 -25.79 -14.20 -48.65
C ASN A 77 -24.88 -15.44 -48.77
N ASP A 78 -23.69 -15.29 -49.35
CA ASP A 78 -22.60 -16.27 -49.32
C ASP A 78 -22.38 -16.72 -47.88
N CYS A 79 -22.73 -17.97 -47.62
CA CYS A 79 -22.70 -18.57 -46.28
C CYS A 79 -21.26 -18.64 -45.73
N THR A 80 -21.01 -17.95 -44.62
CA THR A 80 -19.76 -18.08 -43.86
C THR A 80 -19.71 -19.41 -43.13
N GLU A 81 -18.53 -20.05 -43.09
CA GLU A 81 -18.31 -21.24 -42.28
C GLU A 81 -18.47 -20.93 -40.78
N ASP A 82 -19.16 -21.82 -40.07
CA ASP A 82 -19.17 -21.83 -38.61
C ASP A 82 -17.82 -22.34 -38.06
N CYS A 83 -17.64 -22.38 -36.74
CA CYS A 83 -16.35 -22.81 -36.18
C CYS A 83 -15.98 -24.28 -36.49
N ALA A 84 -16.93 -25.09 -36.99
CA ALA A 84 -16.72 -26.49 -37.37
C ALA A 84 -16.44 -26.64 -38.87
N GLY A 85 -16.35 -25.53 -39.61
CA GLY A 85 -16.15 -25.53 -41.05
C GLY A 85 -17.40 -25.90 -41.82
N VAL A 86 -18.60 -25.72 -41.26
CA VAL A 86 -19.87 -25.98 -41.95
C VAL A 86 -20.39 -24.66 -42.51
N PRO A 87 -20.46 -24.49 -43.86
CA PRO A 87 -21.03 -23.30 -44.48
C PRO A 87 -22.48 -23.08 -44.02
N GLY A 88 -22.75 -21.92 -43.42
CA GLY A 88 -24.08 -21.57 -42.90
C GLY A 88 -24.49 -22.32 -41.64
N GLY A 89 -23.56 -22.98 -40.95
CA GLY A 89 -23.78 -23.60 -39.66
C GLY A 89 -23.94 -22.60 -38.52
N ASN A 90 -24.35 -23.10 -37.35
CA ASN A 90 -24.68 -22.27 -36.19
C ASN A 90 -23.63 -22.36 -35.06
N ALA A 91 -22.60 -23.20 -35.22
CA ALA A 91 -21.65 -23.46 -34.15
C ALA A 91 -20.75 -22.25 -33.89
N VAL A 92 -20.54 -21.92 -32.62
CA VAL A 92 -19.71 -20.80 -32.16
C VAL A 92 -18.55 -21.36 -31.34
N LEU A 93 -17.35 -20.82 -31.56
CA LEU A 93 -16.19 -21.17 -30.76
C LEU A 93 -16.30 -20.46 -29.41
N ASP A 94 -16.43 -21.23 -28.33
CA ASP A 94 -16.44 -20.70 -26.98
C ASP A 94 -15.04 -20.27 -26.50
N SER A 95 -14.95 -19.68 -25.30
CA SER A 95 -13.69 -19.15 -24.77
C SER A 95 -12.70 -20.22 -24.28
N CYS A 96 -13.08 -21.50 -24.24
CA CYS A 96 -12.21 -22.64 -23.97
C CYS A 96 -11.90 -23.48 -25.22
N GLY A 97 -12.35 -23.02 -26.40
CA GLY A 97 -12.01 -23.60 -27.70
C GLY A 97 -12.89 -24.78 -28.12
N VAL A 98 -14.05 -24.96 -27.49
CA VAL A 98 -15.08 -25.91 -27.95
C VAL A 98 -15.96 -25.20 -28.98
N CYS A 99 -16.28 -25.92 -30.05
CA CYS A 99 -17.07 -25.41 -31.15
C CYS A 99 -18.39 -26.19 -31.23
N ASP A 100 -19.48 -25.59 -30.74
CA ASP A 100 -20.84 -26.12 -30.86
C ASP A 100 -21.90 -25.01 -30.76
N ASP A 101 -23.18 -25.37 -30.76
CA ASP A 101 -24.32 -24.45 -30.66
C ASP A 101 -25.10 -24.59 -29.34
N ASP A 102 -24.51 -25.22 -28.33
CA ASP A 102 -25.12 -25.48 -27.02
C ASP A 102 -24.59 -24.53 -25.94
N PRO A 103 -25.24 -23.37 -25.73
CA PRO A 103 -24.78 -22.39 -24.75
C PRO A 103 -24.88 -22.88 -23.29
N THR A 104 -25.41 -24.08 -23.04
CA THR A 104 -25.47 -24.66 -21.69
C THR A 104 -24.18 -25.36 -21.28
N ASN A 105 -23.31 -25.66 -22.24
CA ASN A 105 -22.01 -26.29 -22.00
C ASN A 105 -20.83 -25.30 -22.09
N ASP A 106 -21.09 -24.05 -22.51
CA ASP A 106 -20.13 -22.96 -22.52
C ASP A 106 -19.41 -22.85 -21.18
N CYS A 107 -18.08 -22.93 -21.21
CA CYS A 107 -17.29 -22.77 -20.00
C CYS A 107 -17.39 -21.36 -19.42
N THR A 108 -17.39 -21.27 -18.11
CA THR A 108 -17.27 -20.01 -17.37
C THR A 108 -15.84 -19.78 -16.91
N GLN A 109 -15.51 -18.54 -16.55
CA GLN A 109 -14.25 -18.25 -15.86
C GLN A 109 -14.31 -18.79 -14.42
N ASP A 110 -13.18 -19.32 -13.95
CA ASP A 110 -12.96 -19.51 -12.51
C ASP A 110 -12.64 -18.18 -11.82
N CYS A 111 -12.33 -18.24 -10.52
CA CYS A 111 -12.06 -17.05 -9.72
C CYS A 111 -10.72 -16.34 -10.04
N LEU A 112 -9.84 -16.96 -10.84
CA LEU A 112 -8.61 -16.36 -11.36
C LEU A 112 -8.80 -15.78 -12.77
N GLY A 113 -10.02 -15.84 -13.31
CA GLY A 113 -10.35 -15.35 -14.65
C GLY A 113 -9.97 -16.32 -15.77
N ILE A 114 -9.69 -17.60 -15.45
CA ILE A 114 -9.32 -18.62 -16.42
C ILE A 114 -10.57 -19.32 -16.95
N TRP A 115 -10.80 -19.26 -18.27
CA TRP A 115 -11.93 -19.93 -18.94
C TRP A 115 -11.80 -21.45 -18.85
N GLY A 116 -12.81 -22.12 -18.30
CA GLY A 116 -12.78 -23.57 -18.07
C GLY A 116 -11.87 -24.02 -16.92
N GLY A 117 -11.42 -23.08 -16.08
CA GLY A 117 -10.71 -23.39 -14.85
C GLY A 117 -11.63 -24.00 -13.79
N ASN A 118 -11.03 -24.69 -12.81
CA ASN A 118 -11.75 -25.39 -11.75
C ASN A 118 -11.40 -24.84 -10.36
N ASP A 119 -10.74 -23.68 -10.29
CA ASP A 119 -10.31 -23.12 -9.01
C ASP A 119 -11.49 -22.57 -8.21
N ILE A 120 -11.67 -23.10 -7.00
CA ILE A 120 -12.65 -22.65 -6.02
C ILE A 120 -11.90 -21.72 -5.07
N CYS A 121 -12.18 -20.42 -5.15
CA CYS A 121 -11.62 -19.45 -4.23
C CYS A 121 -12.32 -19.47 -2.88
N GLY A 122 -11.51 -19.32 -1.84
CA GLY A 122 -11.95 -19.14 -0.48
C GLY A 122 -10.80 -19.47 0.47
N CYS A 123 -11.03 -19.29 1.77
CA CYS A 123 -10.01 -19.61 2.74
C CYS A 123 -9.63 -21.10 2.71
N THR A 124 -8.36 -21.41 2.43
CA THR A 124 -7.84 -22.79 2.43
C THR A 124 -7.23 -23.23 3.76
N ASP A 125 -7.19 -22.34 4.75
CA ASP A 125 -6.61 -22.63 6.06
C ASP A 125 -7.65 -23.26 7.01
N PRO A 126 -7.46 -24.52 7.46
CA PRO A 126 -8.36 -25.20 8.41
C PRO A 126 -8.49 -24.51 9.78
N GLU A 127 -7.56 -23.61 10.14
CA GLU A 127 -7.58 -22.87 11.40
C GLU A 127 -8.43 -21.58 11.33
N ALA A 128 -8.84 -21.18 10.13
CA ALA A 128 -9.69 -20.02 9.93
C ALA A 128 -11.16 -20.29 10.26
N ILE A 129 -11.85 -19.32 10.86
CA ILE A 129 -13.29 -19.37 11.16
C ILE A 129 -14.16 -19.43 9.90
N ASN A 130 -13.63 -19.01 8.74
CA ASN A 130 -14.29 -19.10 7.45
C ASN A 130 -13.61 -20.08 6.48
N PHE A 131 -12.86 -21.07 7.02
CA PHE A 131 -12.29 -22.16 6.25
C PHE A 131 -13.33 -22.80 5.31
N ASN A 132 -12.98 -22.88 4.03
CA ASN A 132 -13.77 -23.53 3.01
C ASN A 132 -13.07 -24.81 2.57
N GLU A 133 -13.58 -25.97 3.01
CA GLU A 133 -13.03 -27.28 2.65
C GLU A 133 -13.04 -27.58 1.14
N LEU A 134 -13.83 -26.83 0.37
CA LEU A 134 -13.89 -26.95 -1.09
C LEU A 134 -12.96 -25.98 -1.80
N ALA A 135 -12.36 -25.01 -1.10
CA ALA A 135 -11.43 -24.07 -1.72
C ALA A 135 -10.17 -24.79 -2.20
N THR A 136 -9.83 -24.59 -3.47
CA THR A 136 -8.60 -25.09 -4.08
C THR A 136 -7.56 -23.99 -4.27
N PHE A 137 -7.95 -22.73 -4.04
CA PHE A 137 -7.10 -21.55 -4.13
C PHE A 137 -7.43 -20.57 -3.01
N ASP A 138 -6.41 -20.13 -2.26
CA ASP A 138 -6.56 -19.12 -1.22
C ASP A 138 -6.71 -17.72 -1.84
N ASP A 139 -7.86 -17.11 -1.64
CA ASP A 139 -8.15 -15.75 -2.10
C ASP A 139 -7.79 -14.66 -1.07
N GLY A 140 -7.13 -15.04 0.03
CA GLY A 140 -6.76 -14.14 1.12
C GLY A 140 -7.94 -13.74 2.00
N SER A 141 -9.10 -14.41 1.87
CA SER A 141 -10.28 -14.12 2.69
C SER A 141 -10.24 -14.76 4.07
N CYS A 142 -9.22 -15.55 4.43
CA CYS A 142 -9.14 -16.23 5.72
C CYS A 142 -9.34 -15.27 6.91
N GLN A 143 -10.34 -15.59 7.73
CA GLN A 143 -10.66 -14.91 8.98
C GLN A 143 -10.28 -15.85 10.10
N TYR A 144 -9.64 -15.35 11.15
CA TYR A 144 -9.26 -16.13 12.33
C TYR A 144 -9.97 -15.59 13.56
N ASP A 145 -10.23 -16.46 14.53
CA ASP A 145 -10.61 -16.02 15.87
C ASP A 145 -9.35 -15.42 16.51
N ILE A 146 -9.28 -14.10 16.57
CA ILE A 146 -8.14 -13.33 17.08
C ILE A 146 -7.93 -13.51 18.59
N GLY A 147 -8.79 -14.27 19.28
CA GLY A 147 -8.75 -14.46 20.72
C GLY A 147 -9.11 -13.19 21.49
N GLU A 148 -9.13 -13.28 22.82
CA GLU A 148 -9.24 -12.11 23.69
C GLU A 148 -7.84 -11.67 24.12
N LEU A 149 -7.58 -10.36 24.06
CA LEU A 149 -6.38 -9.79 24.65
C LEU A 149 -6.58 -9.72 26.18
N ASN A 150 -5.80 -10.51 26.89
CA ASN A 150 -5.91 -10.68 28.33
C ASN A 150 -4.77 -9.96 29.06
N VAL A 151 -5.13 -9.27 30.14
CA VAL A 151 -4.17 -8.69 31.08
C VAL A 151 -3.62 -9.79 31.98
N GLN A 152 -2.32 -10.09 31.84
CA GLN A 152 -1.62 -11.04 32.68
C GLN A 152 -1.28 -10.41 34.03
N TRP A 153 -0.75 -9.19 33.99
CA TRP A 153 -0.50 -8.38 35.18
C TRP A 153 -0.36 -6.90 34.84
N VAL A 154 -0.56 -6.07 35.87
CA VAL A 154 -0.29 -4.63 35.85
C VAL A 154 0.53 -4.29 37.10
N LYS A 155 1.57 -3.49 36.93
CA LYS A 155 2.42 -2.95 37.99
C LYS A 155 2.36 -1.43 37.94
N THR A 156 2.19 -0.82 39.10
CA THR A 156 2.25 0.62 39.29
C THR A 156 3.40 0.95 40.24
N TYR A 157 4.08 2.06 39.99
CA TYR A 157 5.23 2.51 40.77
C TYR A 157 4.95 3.83 41.51
N ASP A 158 3.79 3.90 42.20
CA ASP A 158 3.19 5.13 42.76
C ASP A 158 4.11 5.88 43.74
N ASP A 159 4.99 5.16 44.43
CA ASP A 159 5.93 5.72 45.41
C ASP A 159 7.33 6.03 44.82
N ILE A 160 7.52 5.84 43.51
CA ILE A 160 8.82 5.95 42.84
C ILE A 160 8.86 7.13 41.86
N GLY A 161 7.89 7.22 40.96
CA GLY A 161 7.85 8.24 39.91
C GLY A 161 6.45 8.79 39.69
N ASP A 162 6.37 9.96 39.06
CA ASP A 162 5.13 10.63 38.71
C ASP A 162 4.88 10.72 37.20
N GLU A 163 5.89 10.43 36.37
CA GLU A 163 5.79 10.40 34.90
C GLU A 163 6.77 9.37 34.33
N SER A 164 6.43 8.76 33.18
CA SER A 164 7.34 7.87 32.45
C SER A 164 7.02 7.86 30.96
N TRP A 165 8.05 7.85 30.12
CA TRP A 165 7.92 8.03 28.66
C TRP A 165 8.45 6.87 27.82
N CYS A 166 9.35 6.06 28.37
CA CYS A 166 9.96 4.97 27.63
C CYS A 166 10.11 3.73 28.50
N VAL A 167 9.71 2.58 27.95
CA VAL A 167 9.97 1.26 28.52
C VAL A 167 10.69 0.42 27.47
N ARG A 168 11.78 -0.25 27.88
CA ARG A 168 12.52 -1.19 27.02
C ARG A 168 12.86 -2.46 27.78
N GLN A 169 12.77 -3.60 27.10
CA GLN A 169 13.29 -4.85 27.62
C GLN A 169 14.83 -4.83 27.68
N VAL A 170 15.39 -5.49 28.68
CA VAL A 170 16.83 -5.63 28.90
C VAL A 170 17.24 -7.11 28.85
N SER A 171 18.54 -7.37 28.78
CA SER A 171 19.13 -8.68 28.46
C SER A 171 18.84 -9.79 29.47
N ASP A 172 18.52 -9.43 30.72
CA ASP A 172 18.10 -10.38 31.76
C ASP A 172 16.61 -10.76 31.69
N GLY A 173 15.87 -10.20 30.73
CA GLY A 173 14.43 -10.42 30.52
C GLY A 173 13.54 -9.43 31.27
N GLY A 174 14.09 -8.58 32.14
CA GLY A 174 13.39 -7.49 32.79
C GLY A 174 13.29 -6.22 31.95
N PHE A 175 12.98 -5.09 32.59
CA PHE A 175 12.67 -3.84 31.88
C PHE A 175 13.38 -2.64 32.50
N ILE A 176 13.76 -1.69 31.65
CA ILE A 176 14.20 -0.35 32.06
C ILE A 176 13.10 0.66 31.70
N ILE A 177 12.74 1.51 32.65
CA ILE A 177 11.74 2.56 32.52
C ILE A 177 12.42 3.92 32.71
N ALA A 178 12.28 4.81 31.73
CA ALA A 178 12.74 6.19 31.80
C ALA A 178 11.57 7.13 32.12
N GLY A 179 11.79 8.05 33.05
CA GLY A 179 10.74 8.92 33.56
C GLY A 179 11.24 10.11 34.36
N ALA A 180 10.34 10.62 35.19
CA ALA A 180 10.62 11.65 36.17
C ALA A 180 9.98 11.32 37.53
N SER A 181 10.54 11.93 38.57
CA SER A 181 9.99 11.98 39.91
C SER A 181 10.24 13.36 40.48
N ASN A 182 9.19 14.14 40.74
CA ASN A 182 9.27 15.51 41.25
C ASN A 182 10.25 16.39 40.43
N TYR A 183 10.05 16.43 39.11
CA TYR A 183 10.91 17.19 38.18
C TYR A 183 12.40 16.78 38.23
N THR A 184 12.66 15.51 38.55
CA THR A 184 14.00 14.94 38.52
C THR A 184 14.00 13.69 37.66
N GLY A 185 14.98 13.56 36.76
CA GLY A 185 15.12 12.40 35.89
C GLY A 185 15.17 11.09 36.68
N LEU A 186 14.45 10.07 36.21
CA LEU A 186 14.25 8.80 36.91
C LEU A 186 14.55 7.62 35.99
N LEU A 187 15.25 6.62 36.53
CA LEU A 187 15.30 5.27 35.96
C LEU A 187 14.75 4.25 36.96
N ILE A 188 13.92 3.33 36.47
CA ILE A 188 13.45 2.15 37.22
C ILE A 188 13.87 0.90 36.45
N LYS A 189 14.57 -0.01 37.11
CA LYS A 189 14.87 -1.35 36.59
C LYS A 189 13.98 -2.36 37.27
N THR A 190 13.41 -3.26 36.48
CA THR A 190 12.53 -4.33 36.94
C THR A 190 13.06 -5.69 36.52
N ASP A 191 12.54 -6.73 37.17
CA ASP A 191 12.64 -8.10 36.68
C ASP A 191 11.62 -8.37 35.56
N SER A 192 11.57 -9.61 35.06
CA SER A 192 10.67 -10.06 33.99
C SER A 192 9.19 -10.13 34.37
N ASP A 193 8.89 -10.11 35.67
CA ASP A 193 7.54 -10.08 36.23
C ASP A 193 7.09 -8.64 36.54
N GLY A 194 7.93 -7.66 36.21
CA GLY A 194 7.68 -6.24 36.42
C GLY A 194 7.91 -5.77 37.86
N GLU A 195 8.47 -6.59 38.75
CA GLU A 195 8.82 -6.13 40.10
C GLU A 195 10.05 -5.24 40.05
N ALA A 196 10.00 -4.10 40.75
CA ALA A 196 11.13 -3.17 40.78
C ALA A 196 12.33 -3.79 41.52
N GLU A 197 13.46 -3.90 40.83
CA GLU A 197 14.74 -4.33 41.41
C GLU A 197 15.48 -3.15 42.03
N TRP A 198 15.49 -2.02 41.33
CA TRP A 198 16.03 -0.76 41.81
C TRP A 198 15.42 0.44 41.07
N HIS A 199 15.51 1.61 41.68
CA HIS A 199 15.24 2.89 41.02
C HIS A 199 16.27 3.94 41.47
N GLN A 200 16.56 4.92 40.63
CA GLN A 200 17.48 6.03 40.91
C GLN A 200 16.94 7.34 40.32
N THR A 201 17.12 8.44 41.05
CA THR A 201 16.87 9.79 40.57
C THR A 201 18.19 10.51 40.25
N TYR A 202 18.18 11.35 39.24
CA TYR A 202 19.33 12.09 38.75
C TYR A 202 19.05 13.59 38.82
N GLU A 203 19.45 14.22 39.92
CA GLU A 203 19.20 15.64 40.28
C GLU A 203 19.63 16.65 39.22
N ASN A 204 20.50 16.20 38.33
CA ASN A 204 21.07 16.96 37.23
C ASN A 204 20.24 16.86 35.95
N SER A 205 19.08 16.21 35.99
CA SER A 205 18.11 16.09 34.90
C SER A 205 16.72 16.45 35.40
N THR A 206 15.92 17.11 34.56
CA THR A 206 14.51 17.36 34.85
C THR A 206 13.65 16.14 34.51
N ALA A 207 13.92 15.51 33.37
CA ALA A 207 13.26 14.28 32.94
C ALA A 207 14.17 13.46 32.02
N LEU A 208 13.98 12.14 32.03
CA LEU A 208 14.58 11.22 31.06
C LEU A 208 13.50 10.68 30.13
N TYR A 209 13.63 10.95 28.83
CA TYR A 209 12.67 10.53 27.81
C TYR A 209 12.93 9.15 27.25
N SER A 210 14.18 8.71 27.19
CA SER A 210 14.56 7.41 26.64
C SER A 210 15.73 6.82 27.43
N ALA A 211 15.72 5.49 27.58
CA ALA A 211 16.82 4.73 28.16
C ALA A 211 16.96 3.37 27.47
N ARG A 212 18.21 2.92 27.28
CA ARG A 212 18.55 1.62 26.69
C ARG A 212 19.70 0.96 27.45
N GLU A 213 19.65 -0.36 27.56
CA GLU A 213 20.80 -1.13 28.02
C GLU A 213 21.95 -1.01 27.01
N THR A 214 23.16 -0.97 27.53
CA THR A 214 24.39 -0.88 26.76
C THR A 214 25.15 -2.20 26.83
N SER A 215 26.01 -2.46 25.84
CA SER A 215 26.75 -3.72 25.70
C SER A 215 27.67 -4.07 26.87
N ASP A 216 27.97 -3.11 27.75
CA ASP A 216 28.74 -3.32 28.98
C ASP A 216 27.87 -3.72 30.19
N GLY A 217 26.55 -3.84 30.01
CA GLY A 217 25.56 -4.17 31.04
C GLY A 217 25.08 -2.97 31.85
N GLY A 218 25.48 -1.74 31.51
CA GLY A 218 24.93 -0.51 32.05
C GLY A 218 23.84 0.11 31.19
N PHE A 219 23.48 1.37 31.44
CA PHE A 219 22.40 2.06 30.70
C PHE A 219 22.84 3.41 30.16
N ILE A 220 22.40 3.72 28.94
CA ILE A 220 22.44 5.08 28.37
C ILE A 220 21.03 5.65 28.42
N ALA A 221 20.89 6.87 28.92
CA ALA A 221 19.62 7.59 28.98
C ALA A 221 19.80 9.03 28.53
N VAL A 222 18.72 9.60 27.98
CA VAL A 222 18.70 10.98 27.50
C VAL A 222 17.41 11.68 27.89
N GLY A 223 17.48 13.00 27.97
CA GLY A 223 16.35 13.86 28.19
C GLY A 223 16.81 15.31 28.20
N TYR A 224 16.37 16.06 29.20
CA TYR A 224 16.76 17.46 29.34
C TYR A 224 17.04 17.85 30.79
N TYR A 225 17.67 19.00 30.91
CA TYR A 225 17.86 19.71 32.17
C TYR A 225 17.38 21.14 32.02
N GLU A 226 16.45 21.55 32.87
CA GLU A 226 16.00 22.93 32.99
C GLU A 226 16.30 23.43 34.41
N CYS A 227 16.86 24.64 34.52
CA CYS A 227 17.13 25.24 35.83
C CYS A 227 15.97 26.14 36.28
N ASP A 228 15.14 25.62 37.19
CA ASP A 228 13.91 26.26 37.71
C ASP A 228 14.08 27.59 38.45
N THR A 229 15.31 28.03 38.70
CA THR A 229 15.58 29.09 39.69
C THR A 229 15.77 30.49 39.12
N LEU A 230 15.87 30.66 37.79
CA LEU A 230 16.18 31.96 37.18
C LEU A 230 15.38 32.23 35.89
N PRO A 231 14.84 33.44 35.69
CA PRO A 231 14.30 33.86 34.41
C PRO A 231 15.38 33.77 33.31
N GLY A 232 15.08 33.06 32.22
CA GLY A 232 16.00 32.88 31.09
C GLY A 232 16.88 31.62 31.19
N CYS A 233 16.51 30.64 32.01
CA CYS A 233 17.02 29.29 31.85
C CYS A 233 16.24 28.57 30.77
N TYR A 234 16.95 27.94 29.85
CA TYR A 234 16.38 27.16 28.76
C TYR A 234 16.83 25.71 28.95
N PRO A 235 16.00 24.71 28.59
CA PRO A 235 16.39 23.32 28.72
C PRO A 235 17.63 23.06 27.85
N ASP A 236 18.59 22.31 28.39
CA ASP A 236 19.73 21.78 27.64
C ASP A 236 19.60 20.26 27.51
N ILE A 237 20.21 19.68 26.47
CA ILE A 237 20.24 18.21 26.33
C ILE A 237 20.97 17.63 27.52
N TYR A 238 20.37 16.61 28.16
CA TYR A 238 21.02 15.82 29.19
C TYR A 238 21.29 14.39 28.68
N LEU A 239 22.53 13.93 28.87
CA LEU A 239 22.96 12.56 28.58
C LEU A 239 23.51 11.93 29.86
N LEU A 240 23.14 10.67 30.09
CA LEU A 240 23.50 9.92 31.27
C LEU A 240 23.95 8.51 30.89
N LYS A 241 25.16 8.14 31.29
CA LYS A 241 25.63 6.74 31.28
C LYS A 241 25.76 6.23 32.71
N THR A 242 25.22 5.05 32.95
CA THR A 242 25.32 4.36 34.24
C THR A 242 25.87 2.95 34.07
N ASP A 243 26.32 2.37 35.18
CA ASP A 243 26.49 0.92 35.31
C ASP A 243 25.13 0.20 35.47
N GLY A 244 25.17 -1.14 35.53
CA GLY A 244 23.96 -1.96 35.65
C GLY A 244 23.16 -1.78 36.95
N SER A 245 23.71 -1.07 37.94
CA SER A 245 23.04 -0.75 39.20
C SER A 245 22.41 0.66 39.22
N GLY A 246 22.55 1.41 38.12
CA GLY A 246 22.13 2.81 38.03
C GLY A 246 23.13 3.79 38.63
N THR A 247 24.36 3.35 38.96
CA THR A 247 25.41 4.28 39.41
C THR A 247 25.96 5.04 38.21
N ILE A 248 26.08 6.37 38.32
CA ILE A 248 26.58 7.23 37.25
C ILE A 248 28.03 6.90 36.92
N ASP A 249 28.28 6.53 35.66
CA ASP A 249 29.62 6.47 35.07
C ASP A 249 30.06 7.86 34.61
N TRP A 250 29.19 8.53 33.85
CA TRP A 250 29.32 9.93 33.46
C TRP A 250 27.97 10.52 33.10
N GLU A 251 27.88 11.84 33.22
CA GLU A 251 26.73 12.64 32.79
C GLU A 251 27.21 13.90 32.08
N LYS A 252 26.38 14.45 31.19
CA LYS A 252 26.73 15.62 30.39
C LYS A 252 25.52 16.45 30.01
N TYR A 253 25.74 17.77 29.98
CA TYR A 253 24.88 18.74 29.33
C TYR A 253 25.46 19.12 27.97
N ASP A 254 24.61 19.24 26.96
CA ASP A 254 24.96 19.81 25.67
C ASP A 254 23.88 20.79 25.22
N GLY A 255 24.27 22.04 25.01
CA GLY A 255 23.34 23.12 24.73
C GLY A 255 24.03 24.47 24.66
N THR A 256 23.24 25.54 24.57
CA THR A 256 23.72 26.91 24.39
C THR A 256 22.91 27.90 25.22
N SER A 257 23.50 29.05 25.56
CA SER A 257 22.98 29.97 26.58
C SER A 257 21.56 30.55 26.34
N ASP A 258 21.00 30.43 25.15
CA ASP A 258 19.78 31.12 24.74
C ASP A 258 18.81 30.24 23.93
N ASN A 259 19.00 28.92 23.93
CA ASN A 259 18.18 27.99 23.16
C ASN A 259 17.63 26.87 24.04
N ASN A 260 16.46 26.37 23.67
CA ASN A 260 15.80 25.23 24.28
C ASN A 260 16.22 23.97 23.49
N ASP A 261 17.04 23.12 24.10
CA ASP A 261 17.61 21.93 23.48
C ASP A 261 17.23 20.71 24.33
N TRP A 262 16.76 19.64 23.71
CA TRP A 262 16.43 18.40 24.40
C TRP A 262 16.61 17.19 23.50
N ALA A 263 16.93 16.05 24.11
CA ALA A 263 17.03 14.78 23.42
C ALA A 263 15.78 13.94 23.66
N ARG A 264 15.28 13.28 22.60
CA ARG A 264 14.09 12.43 22.66
C ARG A 264 14.41 10.93 22.66
N ASP A 265 15.44 10.53 21.90
CA ASP A 265 15.82 9.12 21.79
C ASP A 265 17.33 8.96 21.66
N VAL A 266 17.81 7.78 22.09
CA VAL A 266 19.23 7.41 22.10
C VAL A 266 19.40 5.94 21.76
N ILE A 267 20.42 5.61 20.97
CA ILE A 267 20.85 4.24 20.71
C ILE A 267 22.35 4.09 20.92
N GLN A 268 22.77 2.87 21.23
CA GLN A 268 24.17 2.48 21.11
C GLN A 268 24.41 1.92 19.70
N THR A 269 25.38 2.49 18.98
CA THR A 269 25.90 1.95 17.71
C THR A 269 27.36 1.55 17.93
N GLN A 270 27.63 0.25 17.90
CA GLN A 270 28.91 -0.31 18.33
C GLN A 270 29.22 0.11 19.78
N ASP A 271 30.29 0.87 20.03
CA ASP A 271 30.66 1.37 21.37
C ASP A 271 30.18 2.81 21.63
N ASP A 272 29.64 3.49 20.63
CA ASP A 272 29.29 4.92 20.70
C ASP A 272 27.77 5.12 20.83
N PHE A 273 27.36 6.34 21.15
CA PHE A 273 25.95 6.69 21.35
C PHE A 273 25.48 7.69 20.30
N VAL A 274 24.34 7.42 19.68
CA VAL A 274 23.69 8.35 18.75
C VAL A 274 22.40 8.85 19.39
N VAL A 275 22.22 10.17 19.37
CA VAL A 275 21.15 10.88 20.05
C VAL A 275 20.42 11.77 19.07
N THR A 276 19.10 11.82 19.20
CA THR A 276 18.22 12.64 18.36
C THR A 276 17.28 13.50 19.21
N GLY A 277 16.69 14.54 18.62
CA GLY A 277 15.81 15.48 19.30
C GLY A 277 15.80 16.87 18.66
N THR A 278 15.76 17.89 19.51
CA THR A 278 15.72 19.30 19.13
C THR A 278 17.02 20.01 19.49
N TRP A 279 17.48 20.90 18.60
CA TRP A 279 18.65 21.74 18.80
C TRP A 279 18.42 23.18 18.34
N ASN A 280 19.16 24.13 18.93
CA ASN A 280 19.11 25.56 18.69
C ASN A 280 17.68 26.15 18.66
N ASP A 281 16.77 25.72 19.54
CA ASP A 281 15.42 26.32 19.59
C ASP A 281 15.41 27.66 20.33
N ASN A 282 15.40 28.75 19.57
CA ASN A 282 15.29 30.11 20.13
C ASN A 282 13.83 30.59 20.34
N GLY A 283 12.86 29.68 20.32
CA GLY A 283 11.42 29.97 20.35
C GLY A 283 10.87 30.59 19.06
N ASN A 284 11.76 30.97 18.13
CA ASN A 284 11.57 31.31 16.70
C ASN A 284 11.73 30.14 15.73
N ASN A 285 12.72 29.30 16.02
CA ASN A 285 13.29 28.38 15.07
C ASN A 285 13.96 27.23 15.81
N SER A 286 13.52 26.00 15.59
CA SER A 286 14.08 24.78 16.16
C SER A 286 14.65 23.86 15.08
N LYS A 287 15.62 23.02 15.45
CA LYS A 287 16.37 22.15 14.53
C LYS A 287 16.20 20.69 14.91
N ALA A 288 15.75 19.87 13.96
CA ALA A 288 15.90 18.42 14.01
C ALA A 288 17.40 18.09 13.99
N MET A 289 17.87 17.35 14.99
CA MET A 289 19.29 17.05 15.18
C MET A 289 19.58 15.55 15.24
N LEU A 290 20.79 15.17 14.84
CA LEU A 290 21.38 13.86 15.10
C LEU A 290 22.81 14.07 15.55
N ARG A 291 23.19 13.50 16.69
CA ARG A 291 24.51 13.71 17.29
C ARG A 291 25.11 12.38 17.69
N LYS A 292 26.40 12.20 17.47
CA LYS A 292 27.13 11.03 17.94
C LYS A 292 28.15 11.41 19.00
N TYR A 293 28.12 10.67 20.10
CA TYR A 293 29.04 10.79 21.21
C TYR A 293 29.83 9.49 21.36
N SER A 294 31.09 9.61 21.75
CA SER A 294 31.91 8.47 22.13
C SER A 294 31.32 7.74 23.34
N SER A 295 31.75 6.50 23.58
CA SER A 295 31.52 5.77 24.84
C SER A 295 31.80 6.57 26.14
N THR A 296 32.68 7.58 26.07
CA THR A 296 33.03 8.47 27.20
C THR A 296 32.32 9.84 27.20
N GLY A 297 31.28 10.03 26.38
CA GLY A 297 30.49 11.28 26.35
C GLY A 297 31.11 12.46 25.57
N VAL A 298 32.18 12.24 24.81
CA VAL A 298 32.79 13.26 23.93
C VAL A 298 32.02 13.31 22.60
N LEU A 299 31.59 14.49 22.17
CA LEU A 299 30.92 14.67 20.87
C LEU A 299 31.90 14.34 19.74
N ILE A 300 31.50 13.45 18.84
CA ILE A 300 32.26 13.01 17.67
C ILE A 300 31.83 13.80 16.44
N TRP A 301 30.53 13.85 16.18
CA TRP A 301 29.93 14.62 15.09
C TRP A 301 28.48 15.01 15.42
N ASP A 302 27.99 16.04 14.75
CA ASP A 302 26.61 16.53 14.83
C ASP A 302 26.09 16.90 13.44
N GLU A 303 24.81 16.63 13.20
CA GLU A 303 24.10 16.93 11.96
C GLU A 303 22.73 17.57 12.24
N ILE A 304 22.30 18.45 11.33
CA ILE A 304 21.04 19.19 11.45
C ILE A 304 20.22 19.04 10.16
N TYR A 305 18.94 18.71 10.33
CA TYR A 305 18.01 18.48 9.23
C TYR A 305 16.83 19.45 9.23
N SER A 306 17.09 20.76 9.17
CA SER A 306 15.99 21.73 9.07
C SER A 306 15.30 21.69 7.72
N SER A 307 13.98 21.83 7.72
CA SER A 307 13.20 22.18 6.52
C SER A 307 12.25 23.37 6.71
N SER A 308 12.05 23.82 7.94
CA SER A 308 11.13 24.92 8.26
C SER A 308 11.53 25.62 9.56
N ALA A 309 10.61 26.38 10.16
CA ALA A 309 10.82 27.07 11.44
C ALA A 309 10.80 26.11 12.64
N ALA A 310 9.85 25.18 12.72
CA ALA A 310 9.80 24.18 13.79
C ALA A 310 10.20 22.81 13.25
N ASN A 311 11.17 22.13 13.86
CA ASN A 311 11.64 20.80 13.45
C ASN A 311 12.15 20.03 14.68
N GLU A 312 11.78 18.77 14.78
CA GLU A 312 12.18 17.87 15.87
C GLU A 312 12.13 16.42 15.37
N ILE A 313 12.93 15.56 15.99
CA ILE A 313 12.92 14.11 15.78
C ILE A 313 12.59 13.45 17.11
N ASN A 314 11.48 12.72 17.13
CA ASN A 314 10.96 12.04 18.32
C ASN A 314 11.55 10.64 18.49
N SER A 315 11.81 9.93 17.38
CA SER A 315 12.27 8.53 17.42
C SER A 315 13.30 8.22 16.34
N MET A 316 14.18 7.27 16.65
CA MET A 316 15.20 6.76 15.75
C MET A 316 15.29 5.23 15.75
N LEU A 317 15.62 4.70 14.57
CA LEU A 317 15.92 3.30 14.31
C LEU A 317 17.25 3.17 13.57
N GLU A 318 18.15 2.30 14.03
CA GLU A 318 19.32 1.85 13.27
C GLU A 318 18.97 0.59 12.49
N THR A 319 19.31 0.58 11.20
CA THR A 319 19.07 -0.53 10.30
C THR A 319 20.23 -1.52 10.32
N ALA A 320 20.03 -2.72 9.76
CA ALA A 320 21.09 -3.74 9.67
C ALA A 320 22.36 -3.27 8.92
N ASP A 321 22.23 -2.29 8.02
CA ASP A 321 23.35 -1.70 7.28
C ASP A 321 24.07 -0.58 8.06
N GLY A 322 23.58 -0.22 9.26
CA GLY A 322 24.08 0.87 10.10
C GLY A 322 23.54 2.25 9.72
N ASP A 323 22.66 2.35 8.72
CA ASP A 323 21.93 3.59 8.40
C ASP A 323 20.92 3.91 9.50
N PHE A 324 20.63 5.20 9.73
CA PHE A 324 19.60 5.64 10.66
C PHE A 324 18.33 6.12 9.96
N ILE A 325 17.18 5.76 10.52
CA ILE A 325 15.85 6.26 10.16
C ILE A 325 15.35 7.11 11.31
N LEU A 326 14.97 8.35 11.00
CA LEU A 326 14.53 9.35 11.94
C LEU A 326 13.08 9.72 11.66
N ALA A 327 12.25 9.79 12.70
CA ALA A 327 10.85 10.18 12.62
C ALA A 327 10.53 11.34 13.57
N GLY A 328 9.76 12.30 13.08
CA GLY A 328 9.37 13.48 13.84
C GLY A 328 8.47 14.40 13.03
N TYR A 329 8.68 15.71 13.16
CA TYR A 329 7.92 16.71 12.42
C TYR A 329 8.75 17.88 11.89
N THR A 330 8.15 18.59 10.93
CA THR A 330 8.63 19.86 10.40
C THR A 330 7.45 20.77 10.06
N GLY A 331 7.44 22.01 10.51
CA GLY A 331 6.38 22.96 10.19
C GLY A 331 6.61 24.38 10.69
N THR A 332 5.55 25.08 11.08
CA THR A 332 5.63 26.43 11.65
C THR A 332 5.47 26.41 13.16
N GLN A 333 6.03 27.40 13.85
CA GLN A 333 5.99 27.56 15.32
C GLN A 333 4.58 27.52 15.96
N HIS A 334 3.51 27.71 15.18
CA HIS A 334 2.14 27.80 15.69
C HIS A 334 1.19 26.83 14.99
N GLY A 335 1.70 25.67 14.56
CA GLY A 335 0.95 24.63 13.86
C GLY A 335 1.30 24.51 12.38
N ASP A 336 0.54 23.71 11.62
CA ASP A 336 0.86 23.28 10.25
C ASP A 336 2.13 22.39 10.18
N TYR A 337 2.15 21.37 11.02
CA TYR A 337 3.22 20.36 11.04
C TYR A 337 3.05 19.36 9.90
N LYS A 338 4.18 18.87 9.41
CA LYS A 338 4.28 17.79 8.43
C LYS A 338 5.09 16.68 9.07
N ALA A 339 4.61 15.45 8.96
CA ALA A 339 5.37 14.27 9.36
C ALA A 339 6.71 14.27 8.61
N LEU A 340 7.80 14.09 9.36
CA LEU A 340 9.15 14.12 8.86
C LEU A 340 9.76 12.72 8.98
N LEU A 341 10.17 12.15 7.86
CA LEU A 341 11.00 10.95 7.82
C LEU A 341 12.33 11.26 7.14
N ILE A 342 13.43 10.83 7.74
CA ILE A 342 14.78 11.01 7.21
C ILE A 342 15.51 9.67 7.26
N LYS A 343 16.22 9.33 6.19
CA LYS A 343 17.24 8.29 6.20
C LYS A 343 18.61 8.91 6.06
N THR A 344 19.56 8.42 6.85
CA THR A 344 20.94 8.88 6.89
C THR A 344 21.89 7.69 6.78
N ASP A 345 23.11 7.94 6.32
CA ASP A 345 24.20 6.96 6.40
C ASP A 345 24.73 6.84 7.85
N PRO A 346 25.64 5.90 8.16
CA PRO A 346 26.17 5.72 9.52
C PRO A 346 26.96 6.93 10.07
N ASN A 347 27.29 7.91 9.23
CA ASN A 347 27.94 9.16 9.61
C ASN A 347 26.95 10.33 9.73
N GLY A 348 25.64 10.04 9.70
CA GLY A 348 24.59 11.05 9.75
C GLY A 348 24.40 11.80 8.43
N GLN A 349 25.05 11.43 7.33
CA GLN A 349 24.81 12.14 6.08
C GLN A 349 23.46 11.77 5.51
N GLN A 350 22.63 12.78 5.22
CA GLN A 350 21.28 12.57 4.70
C GLN A 350 21.30 11.83 3.35
N ILE A 351 20.71 10.64 3.31
CA ILE A 351 20.46 9.87 2.08
C ILE A 351 19.16 10.36 1.42
N TRP A 352 18.09 10.41 2.20
CA TRP A 352 16.82 11.01 1.76
C TRP A 352 16.07 11.65 2.93
N LYS A 353 15.19 12.60 2.60
CA LYS A 353 14.28 13.26 3.54
C LYS A 353 12.90 13.42 2.90
N LYS A 354 11.85 13.17 3.67
CA LYS A 354 10.45 13.24 3.25
C LYS A 354 9.64 14.06 4.23
N ASN A 355 9.06 15.13 3.71
CA ASN A 355 8.10 15.96 4.42
C ASN A 355 6.72 15.55 3.91
N ILE A 356 5.95 14.92 4.78
CA ILE A 356 4.72 14.23 4.40
C ILE A 356 3.56 15.07 4.91
N GLN A 357 2.75 15.53 3.97
CA GLN A 357 1.59 16.36 4.28
C GLN A 357 0.32 15.53 4.17
N SER A 358 -0.58 15.67 5.14
CA SER A 358 -1.94 15.13 5.11
C SER A 358 -2.96 16.28 5.19
N ILE A 359 -4.25 15.95 5.36
CA ILE A 359 -5.30 16.92 5.66
C ILE A 359 -5.03 17.46 7.09
N GLY A 360 -4.41 18.64 7.19
CA GLY A 360 -4.03 19.24 8.47
C GLY A 360 -2.62 18.86 8.95
N SER A 361 -2.31 19.23 10.21
CA SER A 361 -1.00 18.95 10.82
C SER A 361 -0.78 17.44 10.95
N THR A 362 0.46 16.99 10.73
CA THR A 362 0.92 15.62 10.96
C THR A 362 2.26 15.60 11.68
N GLU A 363 2.46 14.57 12.49
CA GLU A 363 3.67 14.33 13.27
C GLU A 363 3.86 12.84 13.49
N LEU A 364 5.11 12.40 13.65
CA LEU A 364 5.46 11.02 13.97
C LEU A 364 6.16 10.96 15.32
N TYR A 365 5.73 10.04 16.18
CA TYR A 365 6.33 9.80 17.49
C TYR A 365 7.18 8.55 17.50
N ALA A 366 6.88 7.56 16.65
CA ALA A 366 7.62 6.31 16.59
C ALA A 366 7.86 5.83 15.15
N VAL A 367 8.90 4.99 14.98
CA VAL A 367 9.25 4.37 13.71
C VAL A 367 9.81 2.96 13.90
N CYS A 368 9.44 2.04 13.02
CA CYS A 368 10.00 0.69 12.97
C CYS A 368 10.17 0.19 11.51
N GLU A 369 10.84 -0.94 11.33
CA GLU A 369 10.96 -1.58 10.02
C GLU A 369 9.60 -2.14 9.57
N SER A 370 9.31 -1.98 8.28
CA SER A 370 8.14 -2.64 7.68
C SER A 370 8.48 -4.08 7.28
N PRO A 371 7.64 -5.08 7.61
CA PRO A 371 7.77 -6.44 7.11
C PRO A 371 7.76 -6.55 5.57
N ASN A 372 7.19 -5.55 4.88
CA ASN A 372 7.14 -5.49 3.42
C ASN A 372 8.41 -4.85 2.79
N GLY A 373 9.39 -4.48 3.62
CA GLY A 373 10.60 -3.78 3.20
C GLY A 373 10.40 -2.27 3.14
N GLY A 374 11.06 -1.56 4.05
CA GLY A 374 10.92 -0.12 4.22
C GLY A 374 10.71 0.23 5.68
N TYR A 375 9.98 1.31 5.93
CA TYR A 375 9.83 1.91 7.26
C TYR A 375 8.40 2.41 7.44
N ILE A 376 7.84 2.15 8.62
CA ILE A 376 6.54 2.65 9.02
C ILE A 376 6.70 3.63 10.18
N GLY A 377 6.05 4.78 10.08
CA GLY A 377 5.96 5.77 11.15
C GLY A 377 4.56 5.82 11.72
N ALA A 378 4.46 5.98 13.04
CA ALA A 378 3.22 6.16 13.77
C ALA A 378 3.19 7.54 14.46
N GLY A 379 2.03 8.16 14.51
CA GLY A 379 1.86 9.43 15.20
C GLY A 379 0.47 10.03 15.12
N TYR A 380 0.41 11.33 14.86
CA TYR A 380 -0.82 12.13 14.91
C TYR A 380 -1.15 12.77 13.56
N CYS A 381 -2.45 12.89 13.27
CA CYS A 381 -2.95 13.77 12.23
C CYS A 381 -4.18 14.58 12.70
N ASN A 382 -4.15 15.90 12.46
CA ASN A 382 -5.19 16.83 12.88
C ASN A 382 -6.44 16.80 11.99
N SER A 383 -6.55 15.85 11.06
CA SER A 383 -7.80 15.57 10.35
C SER A 383 -8.77 14.91 11.32
N TRP A 384 -9.49 15.71 12.11
CA TRP A 384 -10.45 15.25 13.13
C TRP A 384 -9.84 14.63 14.40
N ARG A 385 -8.61 15.04 14.79
CA ARG A 385 -7.98 14.57 16.03
C ARG A 385 -7.81 13.05 16.04
N SER A 386 -6.93 12.57 15.16
CA SER A 386 -6.89 11.16 14.76
C SER A 386 -5.47 10.61 14.79
N ASN A 387 -5.40 9.29 14.92
CA ASN A 387 -4.14 8.55 14.88
C ASN A 387 -3.62 8.48 13.42
N TYR A 388 -2.30 8.47 13.23
CA TYR A 388 -1.67 8.53 11.91
C TYR A 388 -0.68 7.40 11.71
N LEU A 389 -0.75 6.76 10.54
CA LEU A 389 0.24 5.81 10.07
C LEU A 389 0.74 6.17 8.69
N VAL A 390 2.02 5.92 8.46
CA VAL A 390 2.65 6.20 7.18
C VAL A 390 3.74 5.20 6.85
N GLU A 391 3.62 4.55 5.69
CA GLU A 391 4.63 3.61 5.21
C GLU A 391 5.41 4.19 4.02
N ARG A 392 6.74 4.04 4.09
CA ARG A 392 7.67 4.38 3.02
C ARG A 392 8.53 3.17 2.67
N ASN A 393 8.79 2.98 1.38
CA ASN A 393 9.76 1.97 0.95
C ASN A 393 11.19 2.39 1.35
N ALA A 394 12.16 1.50 1.17
CA ALA A 394 13.57 1.74 1.56
C ALA A 394 14.21 3.01 0.95
N ASN A 395 13.71 3.49 -0.18
CA ASN A 395 14.17 4.70 -0.87
C ASN A 395 13.36 5.96 -0.48
N GLY A 396 12.46 5.86 0.48
CA GLY A 396 11.58 6.93 0.93
C GLY A 396 10.39 7.20 -0.01
N GLY A 397 10.12 6.32 -0.97
CA GLY A 397 8.93 6.41 -1.83
C GLY A 397 7.66 6.09 -1.04
N GLY A 398 6.56 6.77 -1.36
CA GLY A 398 5.25 6.53 -0.73
C GLY A 398 4.71 5.14 -1.05
N VAL A 399 4.33 4.39 -0.02
CA VAL A 399 3.57 3.14 -0.15
C VAL A 399 2.10 3.45 0.15
N TRP A 400 1.80 3.85 1.38
CA TRP A 400 0.49 4.37 1.81
C TRP A 400 0.63 5.29 3.04
N ASN A 401 -0.45 5.94 3.42
CA ASN A 401 -0.61 6.61 4.70
C ASN A 401 -2.11 6.70 5.04
N ASP A 402 -2.45 6.60 6.31
CA ASP A 402 -3.84 6.68 6.75
C ASP A 402 -4.00 7.45 8.07
N CYS A 403 -5.17 8.08 8.20
CA CYS A 403 -5.62 8.78 9.39
C CYS A 403 -6.77 7.98 10.01
N HIS A 404 -6.47 7.22 11.06
CA HIS A 404 -7.47 6.42 11.77
C HIS A 404 -8.31 7.33 12.67
N VAL A 405 -9.56 7.56 12.26
CA VAL A 405 -10.55 8.28 13.06
C VAL A 405 -11.12 7.33 14.11
N VAL A 406 -10.32 7.07 15.14
CA VAL A 406 -10.78 6.52 16.41
C VAL A 406 -11.20 7.72 17.25
N GLU A 407 -12.30 7.62 18.02
CA GLU A 407 -12.87 8.67 18.88
C GLU A 407 -11.81 9.61 19.51
N PRO A 408 -12.07 10.92 19.63
CA PRO A 408 -11.06 11.96 19.41
C PRO A 408 -9.77 11.77 20.22
N SER A 409 -8.71 11.36 19.54
CA SER A 409 -7.32 11.33 20.02
C SER A 409 -6.68 12.72 19.90
N VAL A 410 -6.06 13.23 20.96
CA VAL A 410 -5.45 14.57 20.91
C VAL A 410 -3.99 14.53 20.47
N SER A 411 -3.33 13.37 20.58
CA SER A 411 -1.90 13.21 20.30
C SER A 411 -1.50 11.99 19.48
N GLY A 412 -2.41 11.14 19.04
CA GLY A 412 -2.07 10.06 18.10
C GLY A 412 -1.47 8.80 18.75
N TYR A 413 -0.91 7.93 17.89
CA TYR A 413 -0.13 6.77 18.32
C TYR A 413 1.23 7.21 18.88
N TYR A 414 1.56 6.83 20.11
CA TYR A 414 2.85 7.15 20.72
C TYR A 414 3.94 6.15 20.39
N ASP A 415 3.60 4.87 20.23
CA ASP A 415 4.57 3.84 19.92
C ASP A 415 4.01 2.74 19.01
N ILE A 416 4.91 2.06 18.30
CA ILE A 416 4.61 1.01 17.32
C ILE A 416 5.67 -0.08 17.36
N THR A 417 5.23 -1.34 17.33
CA THR A 417 6.11 -2.50 17.16
C THR A 417 5.58 -3.42 16.06
N PRO A 418 6.46 -4.04 15.24
CA PRO A 418 6.06 -5.17 14.40
C PRO A 418 5.46 -6.28 15.27
N SER A 419 4.51 -7.02 14.69
CA SER A 419 3.88 -8.18 15.32
C SER A 419 4.30 -9.48 14.65
N SER A 420 4.60 -10.50 15.46
CA SER A 420 4.83 -11.87 15.03
C SER A 420 3.60 -12.52 14.39
N ASN A 421 2.40 -12.01 14.72
CA ASN A 421 1.12 -12.38 14.11
C ASN A 421 0.82 -11.62 12.81
N GLY A 422 1.77 -10.81 12.33
CA GLY A 422 1.65 -9.99 11.14
C GLY A 422 1.13 -8.59 11.42
N GLY A 423 1.56 -7.63 10.60
CA GLY A 423 1.24 -6.22 10.78
C GLY A 423 1.95 -5.63 12.01
N TYR A 424 1.23 -4.79 12.77
CA TYR A 424 1.83 -3.97 13.83
C TYR A 424 0.91 -3.82 15.05
N TYR A 425 1.51 -3.78 16.24
CA TYR A 425 0.85 -3.37 17.47
C TYR A 425 1.18 -1.92 17.79
N LEU A 426 0.17 -1.17 18.22
CA LEU A 426 0.26 0.25 18.53
C LEU A 426 -0.40 0.56 19.85
N ILE A 427 0.07 1.64 20.47
CA ILE A 427 -0.56 2.25 21.64
C ILE A 427 -0.72 3.75 21.40
N ASP A 428 -1.88 4.30 21.74
CA ASP A 428 -2.18 5.72 21.61
C ASP A 428 -2.29 6.45 22.95
N ASP A 429 -2.42 7.77 22.88
CA ASP A 429 -2.53 8.68 24.00
C ASP A 429 -3.65 8.34 25.00
N ASN A 430 -4.69 7.65 24.54
CA ASN A 430 -5.85 7.25 25.35
C ASN A 430 -5.70 5.84 25.96
N SER A 431 -4.52 5.22 25.89
CA SER A 431 -4.30 3.82 26.32
C SER A 431 -5.12 2.81 25.51
N VAL A 432 -5.30 3.06 24.20
CA VAL A 432 -5.95 2.10 23.30
C VAL A 432 -4.91 1.26 22.59
N PHE A 433 -4.85 -0.02 22.93
CA PHE A 433 -4.11 -1.00 22.15
C PHE A 433 -4.79 -1.16 20.79
N THR A 434 -4.01 -1.09 19.70
CA THR A 434 -4.49 -1.33 18.35
C THR A 434 -3.59 -2.33 17.65
N TRP A 435 -4.17 -3.35 17.04
CA TRP A 435 -3.49 -4.22 16.09
C TRP A 435 -3.97 -3.89 14.68
N VAL A 436 -3.03 -3.61 13.78
CA VAL A 436 -3.31 -3.34 12.36
C VAL A 436 -2.59 -4.35 11.48
N ASN A 437 -3.13 -4.64 10.31
CA ASN A 437 -2.47 -5.47 9.31
C ASN A 437 -1.29 -4.71 8.64
N ALA A 438 -0.59 -5.37 7.72
CA ALA A 438 0.55 -4.77 7.03
C ALA A 438 0.20 -3.58 6.12
N GLN A 439 -1.09 -3.37 5.82
CA GLN A 439 -1.62 -2.25 5.03
C GLN A 439 -2.16 -1.12 5.93
N GLY A 440 -2.07 -1.26 7.25
CA GLY A 440 -2.57 -0.29 8.22
C GLY A 440 -4.03 -0.46 8.60
N GLU A 441 -4.75 -1.45 8.08
CA GLU A 441 -6.16 -1.65 8.42
C GLU A 441 -6.29 -2.24 9.83
N ILE A 442 -7.18 -1.67 10.64
CA ILE A 442 -7.41 -2.12 12.03
C ILE A 442 -8.01 -3.52 12.03
N ILE A 443 -7.29 -4.46 12.65
CA ILE A 443 -7.74 -5.84 12.92
C ILE A 443 -8.46 -5.88 14.26
N PHE A 444 -7.88 -5.26 15.28
CA PHE A 444 -8.35 -5.30 16.66
C PHE A 444 -8.02 -4.01 17.39
N SER A 445 -8.88 -3.61 18.33
CA SER A 445 -8.65 -2.47 19.19
C SER A 445 -9.33 -2.67 20.54
N GLN A 446 -8.61 -2.34 21.61
CA GLN A 446 -9.10 -2.45 22.98
C GLN A 446 -8.49 -1.36 23.87
N ASP A 447 -9.33 -0.73 24.68
CA ASP A 447 -8.88 0.10 25.79
C ASP A 447 -8.29 -0.81 26.88
N ILE A 448 -7.01 -0.60 27.18
CA ILE A 448 -6.27 -1.38 28.17
C ILE A 448 -6.08 -0.65 29.50
N GLU A 449 -6.44 0.65 29.55
CA GLU A 449 -6.28 1.58 30.67
C GLU A 449 -4.83 1.72 31.19
N TYR A 450 -4.47 2.91 31.69
CA TYR A 450 -3.27 3.19 32.51
C TYR A 450 -1.87 2.99 31.89
N ALA A 451 -1.72 2.61 30.61
CA ALA A 451 -0.42 2.62 29.96
C ALA A 451 -0.54 3.09 28.51
N ASN A 452 0.28 4.07 28.12
CA ASN A 452 0.13 4.72 26.82
C ASN A 452 1.44 5.03 26.07
N MET A 453 2.62 4.86 26.66
CA MET A 453 3.85 5.47 26.10
C MET A 453 4.73 4.54 25.28
N SER A 454 4.79 3.25 25.62
CA SER A 454 5.67 2.29 24.94
C SER A 454 4.98 0.95 24.76
N ILE A 455 5.24 0.30 23.63
CA ILE A 455 4.72 -1.04 23.31
C ILE A 455 5.81 -1.90 22.69
N MET A 456 5.89 -3.16 23.12
CA MET A 456 6.80 -4.15 22.54
C MET A 456 6.20 -5.55 22.62
N GLU A 457 6.58 -6.39 21.66
CA GLU A 457 6.31 -7.82 21.69
C GLU A 457 7.56 -8.57 22.17
N LEU A 458 7.38 -9.52 23.09
CA LEU A 458 8.44 -10.36 23.63
C LEU A 458 8.61 -11.63 22.78
N ASP A 459 9.75 -12.31 22.91
CA ASP A 459 10.10 -13.57 22.19
C ASP A 459 9.12 -14.76 22.39
N GLY A 460 8.07 -14.60 23.21
CA GLY A 460 6.99 -15.58 23.40
C GLY A 460 5.62 -15.15 22.86
N GLY A 461 5.52 -14.01 22.17
CA GLY A 461 4.26 -13.44 21.67
C GLY A 461 3.47 -12.63 22.72
N ASP A 462 3.93 -12.61 23.97
CA ASP A 462 3.38 -11.70 24.97
C ASP A 462 3.71 -10.25 24.61
N ILE A 463 2.80 -9.34 24.92
CA ILE A 463 2.94 -7.93 24.66
C ILE A 463 3.15 -7.21 25.98
N VAL A 464 4.10 -6.28 26.00
CA VAL A 464 4.31 -5.39 27.14
C VAL A 464 3.98 -3.97 26.70
N VAL A 465 3.13 -3.32 27.47
CA VAL A 465 2.84 -1.89 27.33
C VAL A 465 3.29 -1.21 28.61
N GLY A 466 3.83 -0.01 28.50
CA GLY A 466 4.27 0.71 29.68
C GLY A 466 4.46 2.20 29.47
N GLY A 467 4.77 2.84 30.59
CA GLY A 467 4.80 4.28 30.72
C GLY A 467 3.40 4.90 30.77
N TYR A 468 3.30 6.06 31.41
CA TYR A 468 2.05 6.77 31.54
C TYR A 468 2.31 8.27 31.56
N GLY A 469 1.83 8.97 30.53
CA GLY A 469 2.09 10.40 30.39
C GLY A 469 1.57 11.03 29.12
N PHE A 470 2.09 12.22 28.86
CA PHE A 470 1.85 12.98 27.64
C PHE A 470 3.21 13.34 27.03
N ILE A 471 3.36 13.15 25.71
CA ILE A 471 4.67 13.34 25.08
C ILE A 471 5.09 14.82 25.01
N ASP A 472 4.12 15.74 24.99
CA ASP A 472 4.30 17.19 24.84
C ASP A 472 3.83 18.01 26.06
N GLY A 473 3.81 17.42 27.25
CA GLY A 473 3.32 18.12 28.45
C GLY A 473 3.82 17.54 29.77
N ASN A 474 3.90 18.40 30.80
CA ASN A 474 4.25 18.05 32.19
C ASN A 474 3.01 17.56 32.96
N SER A 475 2.26 16.67 32.34
CA SER A 475 1.12 16.02 32.98
C SER A 475 1.16 14.54 32.67
N GLY A 476 1.63 13.76 33.62
CA GLY A 476 1.46 12.32 33.63
C GLY A 476 0.80 11.83 34.90
N GLY A 477 1.05 10.55 35.16
CA GLY A 477 0.73 9.89 36.40
C GLY A 477 1.74 8.79 36.62
N THR A 478 1.55 8.06 37.71
CA THR A 478 2.41 6.97 38.13
C THR A 478 2.89 6.11 36.96
N PRO A 479 4.20 5.81 36.87
CA PRO A 479 4.71 4.84 35.92
C PRO A 479 3.98 3.51 36.02
N VAL A 480 3.55 3.00 34.87
CA VAL A 480 2.84 1.72 34.76
C VAL A 480 3.60 0.80 33.83
N LEU A 481 3.56 -0.49 34.16
CA LEU A 481 4.01 -1.56 33.29
C LEU A 481 2.94 -2.64 33.28
N MET A 482 2.58 -3.14 32.11
CA MET A 482 1.59 -4.20 31.98
C MET A 482 2.02 -5.23 30.97
N ARG A 483 1.64 -6.48 31.23
CA ARG A 483 1.85 -7.60 30.32
C ARG A 483 0.51 -8.16 29.87
N LEU A 484 0.42 -8.37 28.57
CA LEU A 484 -0.76 -8.77 27.83
C LEU A 484 -0.44 -10.04 27.04
N SER A 485 -1.46 -10.84 26.78
CA SER A 485 -1.35 -11.99 25.86
C SER A 485 -2.68 -12.26 25.19
N PHE A 486 -2.67 -12.77 23.96
CA PHE A 486 -3.89 -13.29 23.33
C PHE A 486 -4.22 -14.68 23.87
N SER A 487 -5.49 -14.91 24.25
CA SER A 487 -5.97 -16.25 24.61
C SER A 487 -6.28 -17.02 23.33
N ASN A 488 -5.31 -17.82 22.86
CA ASN A 488 -5.41 -18.96 21.92
C ASN A 488 -4.21 -18.98 20.96
N GLN A 489 -3.02 -19.27 21.48
CA GLN A 489 -1.95 -19.88 20.68
C GLN A 489 -1.62 -21.26 21.24
#